data_AF-A0A7R7ZI18-F1
#
_entry.id   AF-A0A7R7ZI18-F1
#
_cell.length_a   1.000
_cell.length_b   1.000
_cell.length_c   1.000
_cell.angle_alpha   90.00
_cell.angle_beta   90.00
_cell.angle_gamma   90.00
#
_symmetry.space_group_name_H-M   'P 1'
#
loop_
_entity.id
_entity.type
_entity.pdbx_description
1 polymer ?
#
loop_
_entity_poly.entity_id
_entity_poly.type
_entity_poly.pdbx_seq_one_letter_code
_entity_poly.pdbx_strand_id
1 'polypeptide(L)'
;MGDASSPASDLALVPAHLEELDFVIEEYGNRLFVFQGFPTPLFAEIIKINYIRMRAAKYMPVGAGDLTYEAFETLNRIENFSPKQWAESKPLSKREGWTLLGKVHQVTVALYCIHSLQSVSVLPHIQPYREIYASHGQGLHTLLKTAMSLPPTKRFMLWPQIVLDVEAVKGGVAKRSFVQCQLPALSRHTGMLAPLTAKSVLEKVLGFE
;
A
#
# COMPACT_ATOMS: atom_id res chain seq x y z
N MET A 1 -3.48 3.52 8.80
CA MET A 1 -3.80 3.63 7.37
C MET A 1 -4.44 4.98 6.99
N GLY A 2 -5.12 5.70 7.90
CA GLY A 2 -5.68 7.03 7.58
C GLY A 2 -4.66 7.98 6.94
N ASP A 3 -3.42 7.99 7.45
CA ASP A 3 -2.32 8.80 6.89
C ASP A 3 -1.95 8.45 5.44
N ALA A 4 -2.21 7.21 5.00
CA ALA A 4 -1.99 6.80 3.62
C ALA A 4 -3.08 7.29 2.65
N SER A 5 -4.19 7.81 3.19
CA SER A 5 -5.31 8.38 2.43
C SER A 5 -5.49 9.89 2.65
N SER A 6 -4.78 10.48 3.61
CA SER A 6 -4.85 11.92 3.90
C SER A 6 -3.96 12.73 2.93
N PRO A 7 -4.32 14.01 2.66
CA PRO A 7 -3.42 14.95 1.99
C PRO A 7 -2.09 15.07 2.75
N ALA A 8 -1.00 15.24 2.02
CA ALA A 8 0.34 15.31 2.62
C ALA A 8 0.52 16.52 3.56
N SER A 9 -0.20 17.61 3.30
CA SER A 9 -0.24 18.83 4.13
C SER A 9 -0.83 18.58 5.52
N ASP A 10 -1.75 17.62 5.62
CA ASP A 10 -2.56 17.39 6.83
C ASP A 10 -1.89 16.37 7.77
N LEU A 11 -0.78 15.77 7.32
CA LEU A 11 -0.01 14.82 8.12
C LEU A 11 0.71 15.55 9.26
N ALA A 12 0.62 14.99 10.46
CA ALA A 12 1.27 15.50 11.68
C ALA A 12 2.21 14.43 12.28
N LEU A 13 3.20 14.00 11.49
CA LEU A 13 4.24 13.08 11.95
C LEU A 13 5.40 13.89 12.56
N VAL A 14 5.91 13.44 13.71
CA VAL A 14 7.13 14.00 14.33
C VAL A 14 8.29 13.02 14.18
N PRO A 15 9.55 13.49 14.13
CA PRO A 15 10.74 12.62 14.01
C PRO A 15 10.80 11.50 15.06
N ALA A 16 10.35 11.78 16.28
CA ALA A 16 10.26 10.79 17.36
C ALA A 16 9.42 9.55 16.99
N HIS A 17 8.40 9.69 16.13
CA HIS A 17 7.60 8.55 15.66
C HIS A 17 8.43 7.58 14.79
N LEU A 18 9.49 8.05 14.13
CA LEU A 18 10.41 7.19 13.37
C LEU A 18 11.45 6.54 14.28
N GLU A 19 11.92 7.26 15.30
CA GLU A 19 12.89 6.73 16.27
C GLU A 19 12.29 5.60 17.12
N GLU A 20 11.01 5.70 17.45
CA GLU A 20 10.28 4.66 18.20
C GLU A 20 9.80 3.50 17.32
N LEU A 21 9.86 3.63 15.99
CA LEU A 21 9.25 2.68 15.06
C LEU A 21 9.89 1.29 15.15
N ASP A 22 11.22 1.23 15.23
CA ASP A 22 11.95 -0.03 15.33
C ASP A 22 11.60 -0.75 16.64
N PHE A 23 11.55 -0.01 17.75
CA PHE A 23 11.10 -0.53 19.05
C PHE A 23 9.66 -1.07 19.00
N VAL A 24 8.73 -0.34 18.40
CA VAL A 24 7.33 -0.78 18.28
C VAL A 24 7.21 -2.06 17.43
N ILE A 25 8.01 -2.18 16.36
CA ILE A 25 8.02 -3.36 15.50
C ILE A 25 8.60 -4.57 16.23
N GLU A 26 9.70 -4.39 16.97
CA GLU A 26 10.32 -5.45 17.75
C GLU A 26 9.36 -5.95 18.85
N GLU A 27 8.75 -5.04 19.61
CA GLU A 27 7.96 -5.37 20.79
C GLU A 27 6.55 -5.90 20.44
N TYR A 28 5.95 -5.40 19.35
CA TYR A 28 4.54 -5.67 19.01
C TYR A 28 4.33 -6.35 17.66
N GLY A 29 5.34 -6.40 16.78
CA GLY A 29 5.19 -6.88 15.41
C GLY A 29 4.80 -8.35 15.26
N ASN A 30 5.20 -9.18 16.23
CA ASN A 30 4.87 -10.61 16.26
C ASN A 30 3.63 -10.93 17.12
N ARG A 31 3.04 -9.93 17.80
CA ARG A 31 1.87 -10.15 18.64
C ARG A 31 0.62 -10.36 17.79
N LEU A 32 -0.14 -11.40 18.14
CA LEU A 32 -1.17 -12.03 17.31
C LEU A 32 -2.36 -11.15 16.90
N PHE A 33 -2.52 -9.95 17.48
CA PHE A 33 -3.71 -9.11 17.27
C PHE A 33 -3.50 -7.85 16.44
N VAL A 34 -2.31 -7.23 16.47
CA VAL A 34 -2.12 -5.88 15.88
C VAL A 34 -1.72 -5.95 14.40
N PHE A 35 -0.86 -6.91 14.03
CA PHE A 35 -0.30 -7.01 12.67
C PHE A 35 -0.56 -8.36 11.99
N GLN A 36 -1.58 -9.10 12.43
CA GLN A 36 -1.76 -10.52 12.07
C GLN A 36 -1.82 -10.78 10.55
N GLY A 37 -2.18 -9.78 9.74
CA GLY A 37 -2.21 -9.89 8.27
C GLY A 37 -1.39 -8.87 7.51
N PHE A 38 -0.57 -8.04 8.17
CA PHE A 38 0.25 -7.04 7.48
C PHE A 38 1.73 -7.25 7.83
N PRO A 39 2.64 -7.36 6.84
CA PRO A 39 4.06 -7.47 7.13
C PRO A 39 4.59 -6.20 7.82
N THR A 40 5.07 -6.33 9.05
CA THR A 40 5.58 -5.19 9.84
C THR A 40 6.74 -4.44 9.18
N PRO A 41 7.68 -5.07 8.46
CA PRO A 41 8.70 -4.32 7.72
C PRO A 41 8.08 -3.40 6.67
N LEU A 42 7.05 -3.86 5.96
CA LEU A 42 6.35 -3.04 4.97
C LEU A 42 5.50 -1.94 5.62
N PHE A 43 4.98 -2.17 6.82
CA PHE A 43 4.26 -1.14 7.59
C PHE A 43 5.20 0.00 7.99
N ALA A 44 6.43 -0.34 8.38
CA ALA A 44 7.48 0.64 8.67
C ALA A 44 7.72 1.55 7.47
N GLU A 45 7.82 0.97 6.27
CA GLU A 45 8.03 1.74 5.05
C GLU A 45 6.83 2.64 4.71
N ILE A 46 5.58 2.25 5.02
CA ILE A 46 4.42 3.15 4.87
C ILE A 46 4.58 4.42 5.74
N ILE A 47 5.06 4.27 6.97
CA ILE A 47 5.29 5.40 7.88
C ILE A 47 6.39 6.31 7.32
N LYS A 48 7.50 5.72 6.84
CA LYS A 48 8.59 6.47 6.20
C LYS A 48 8.11 7.22 4.95
N ILE A 49 7.31 6.58 4.09
CA ILE A 49 6.69 7.21 2.92
C ILE A 49 5.87 8.44 3.36
N ASN A 50 5.01 8.28 4.37
CA ASN A 50 4.18 9.38 4.87
C ASN A 50 5.00 10.52 5.46
N TYR A 51 6.10 10.20 6.13
CA TYR A 51 7.01 11.22 6.65
C TYR A 51 7.69 12.00 5.52
N ILE A 52 8.17 11.34 4.47
CA ILE A 52 8.73 11.99 3.28
C ILE A 52 7.67 12.86 2.60
N ARG A 53 6.44 12.36 2.42
CA ARG A 53 5.31 13.11 1.84
C ARG A 53 5.04 14.40 2.63
N MET A 54 4.95 14.28 3.95
CA MET A 54 4.71 15.41 4.84
C MET A 54 5.84 16.45 4.73
N ARG A 55 7.10 16.00 4.76
CA ARG A 55 8.26 16.90 4.62
C ARG A 55 8.25 17.62 3.28
N ALA A 56 7.98 16.92 2.19
CA ALA A 56 7.89 17.52 0.86
C ALA A 56 6.75 18.55 0.76
N ALA A 57 5.62 18.32 1.43
CA ALA A 57 4.50 19.26 1.42
C ALA A 57 4.72 20.49 2.32
N LYS A 58 5.44 20.34 3.44
CA LYS A 58 5.67 21.42 4.42
C LYS A 58 6.92 22.25 4.15
N TYR A 59 7.94 21.65 3.55
CA TYR A 59 9.23 22.29 3.31
C TYR A 59 9.46 22.44 1.79
N MET A 60 9.41 23.69 1.31
CA MET A 60 9.88 24.10 -0.03
C MET A 60 11.37 23.74 -0.23
N PRO A 61 11.90 23.64 -1.47
CA PRO A 61 12.86 22.61 -1.93
C PRO A 61 14.33 22.80 -1.50
N VAL A 62 14.58 23.20 -0.26
CA VAL A 62 15.91 23.09 0.35
C VAL A 62 16.04 21.64 0.85
N GLY A 63 16.77 20.80 0.11
CA GLY A 63 16.95 19.36 0.43
C GLY A 63 16.11 18.39 -0.41
N ALA A 64 15.57 18.81 -1.57
CA ALA A 64 14.82 17.92 -2.47
C ALA A 64 15.65 16.70 -2.95
N GLY A 65 16.98 16.87 -3.06
CA GLY A 65 17.91 15.77 -3.37
C GLY A 65 17.93 14.70 -2.28
N ASP A 66 17.92 15.10 -1.02
CA ASP A 66 17.92 14.19 0.14
C ASP A 66 16.61 13.39 0.21
N LEU A 67 15.47 14.06 0.00
CA LEU A 67 14.16 13.39 -0.03
C LEU A 67 14.04 12.38 -1.18
N THR A 68 14.63 12.70 -2.35
CA THR A 68 14.64 11.80 -3.50
C THR A 68 15.48 10.56 -3.20
N TYR A 69 16.64 10.72 -2.57
CA TYR A 69 17.48 9.60 -2.13
C TYR A 69 16.76 8.74 -1.09
N GLU A 70 16.17 9.36 -0.05
CA GLU A 70 15.37 8.65 0.97
C GLU A 70 14.21 7.86 0.34
N ALA A 71 13.56 8.42 -0.70
CA ALA A 71 12.49 7.76 -1.44
C ALA A 71 12.97 6.51 -2.20
N PHE A 72 14.11 6.59 -2.90
CA PHE A 72 14.69 5.44 -3.60
C PHE A 72 15.14 4.34 -2.64
N GLU A 73 15.77 4.71 -1.52
CA GLU A 73 16.15 3.77 -0.47
C GLU A 73 14.93 3.05 0.13
N THR A 74 13.85 3.79 0.35
CA THR A 74 12.56 3.24 0.79
C THR A 74 11.99 2.26 -0.22
N LEU A 75 11.96 2.62 -1.52
CA LEU A 75 11.51 1.74 -2.58
C LEU A 75 12.37 0.47 -2.69
N ASN A 76 13.69 0.60 -2.62
CA ASN A 76 14.63 -0.53 -2.65
C ASN A 76 14.40 -1.49 -1.48
N ARG A 77 14.12 -0.99 -0.27
CA ARG A 77 13.77 -1.85 0.88
C ARG A 77 12.43 -2.59 0.67
N ILE A 78 11.45 -1.94 0.05
CA ILE A 78 10.17 -2.57 -0.29
C ILE A 78 10.36 -3.67 -1.33
N GLU A 79 11.16 -3.42 -2.37
CA GLU A 79 11.43 -4.39 -3.45
C GLU A 79 12.26 -5.58 -2.95
N ASN A 80 13.19 -5.36 -2.01
CA ASN A 80 13.98 -6.42 -1.39
C ASN A 80 13.28 -7.15 -0.24
N PHE A 81 12.09 -6.70 0.18
CA PHE A 81 11.28 -7.46 1.13
C PHE A 81 11.04 -8.88 0.59
N SER A 82 11.15 -9.89 1.45
CA SER A 82 10.94 -11.29 1.09
C SER A 82 9.61 -11.80 1.64
N PRO A 83 8.55 -11.90 0.80
CA PRO A 83 7.27 -12.48 1.21
C PRO A 83 7.41 -13.92 1.72
N LYS A 84 8.36 -14.68 1.18
CA LYS A 84 8.63 -16.06 1.59
C LYS A 84 9.19 -16.09 3.00
N GLN A 85 10.27 -15.35 3.28
CA GLN A 85 10.87 -15.32 4.63
C GLN A 85 9.88 -14.80 5.67
N TRP A 86 9.08 -13.78 5.33
CA TRP A 86 8.01 -13.32 6.21
C TRP A 86 6.99 -14.43 6.51
N ALA A 87 6.55 -15.18 5.50
CA ALA A 87 5.62 -16.29 5.67
C ALA A 87 6.18 -17.44 6.52
N GLU A 88 7.51 -17.60 6.59
CA GLU A 88 8.16 -18.63 7.43
C GLU A 88 7.98 -18.36 8.92
N SER A 89 7.87 -17.09 9.32
CA SER A 89 7.57 -16.66 10.69
C SER A 89 6.10 -16.91 11.12
N LYS A 90 5.24 -17.35 10.21
CA LYS A 90 3.80 -17.54 10.44
C LYS A 90 3.45 -19.02 10.58
N PRO A 91 2.27 -19.36 11.15
CA PRO A 91 1.86 -20.76 11.31
C PRO A 91 1.93 -21.57 10.02
N LEU A 92 2.56 -22.74 10.09
CA LEU A 92 2.90 -23.60 8.95
C LEU A 92 1.69 -24.01 8.10
N SER A 93 0.53 -24.21 8.73
CA SER A 93 -0.70 -24.69 8.08
C SER A 93 -1.26 -23.76 7.00
N LYS A 94 -0.72 -22.54 6.85
CA LYS A 94 -1.18 -21.54 5.87
C LYS A 94 -0.04 -20.82 5.15
N ARG A 95 1.15 -21.42 5.07
CA ARG A 95 2.38 -20.78 4.53
C ARG A 95 2.20 -20.19 3.12
N GLU A 96 1.49 -20.87 2.23
CA GLU A 96 1.22 -20.37 0.87
C GLU A 96 0.32 -19.13 0.89
N GLY A 97 -0.73 -19.14 1.72
CA GLY A 97 -1.61 -17.98 1.91
C GLY A 97 -0.88 -16.78 2.51
N TRP A 98 0.04 -17.01 3.45
CA TRP A 98 0.92 -15.97 3.98
C TRP A 98 1.88 -15.44 2.92
N THR A 99 2.48 -16.30 2.11
CA THR A 99 3.37 -15.87 1.02
C THR A 99 2.61 -15.00 0.02
N LEU A 100 1.38 -15.40 -0.35
CA LEU A 100 0.50 -14.62 -1.22
C LEU A 100 0.19 -13.25 -0.62
N LEU A 101 -0.16 -13.20 0.67
CA LEU A 101 -0.46 -11.97 1.38
C LEU A 101 0.75 -11.02 1.43
N GLY A 102 1.93 -11.56 1.69
CA GLY A 102 3.19 -10.81 1.66
C GLY A 102 3.46 -10.20 0.28
N LYS A 103 3.23 -10.96 -0.81
CA LYS A 103 3.38 -10.46 -2.19
C LYS A 103 2.38 -9.35 -2.51
N VAL A 104 1.12 -9.53 -2.13
CA VAL A 104 0.07 -8.50 -2.33
C VAL A 104 0.49 -7.21 -1.63
N HIS A 105 0.88 -7.28 -0.36
CA HIS A 105 1.29 -6.09 0.38
C HIS A 105 2.57 -5.46 -0.17
N GLN A 106 3.56 -6.24 -0.57
CA GLN A 106 4.79 -5.72 -1.17
C GLN A 106 4.49 -4.86 -2.40
N VAL A 107 3.74 -5.42 -3.38
CA VAL A 107 3.39 -4.71 -4.61
C VAL A 107 2.51 -3.49 -4.31
N THR A 108 1.58 -3.62 -3.36
CA THR A 108 0.72 -2.51 -2.92
C THR A 108 1.53 -1.36 -2.34
N VAL A 109 2.47 -1.64 -1.44
CA VAL A 109 3.30 -0.63 -0.78
C VAL A 109 4.26 0.02 -1.77
N ALA A 110 4.78 -0.73 -2.74
CA ALA A 110 5.61 -0.18 -3.82
C ALA A 110 4.80 0.84 -4.66
N LEU A 111 3.61 0.45 -5.14
CA LEU A 111 2.73 1.35 -5.90
C LEU A 111 2.33 2.58 -5.08
N TYR A 112 2.04 2.39 -3.79
CA TYR A 112 1.75 3.49 -2.88
C TYR A 112 2.93 4.46 -2.73
N CYS A 113 4.14 3.95 -2.45
CA CYS A 113 5.38 4.72 -2.37
C CYS A 113 5.54 5.62 -3.60
N ILE A 114 5.50 5.00 -4.77
CA ILE A 114 5.64 5.67 -6.05
C ILE A 114 4.60 6.77 -6.24
N HIS A 115 3.31 6.43 -6.19
CA HIS A 115 2.25 7.38 -6.54
C HIS A 115 2.16 8.53 -5.53
N SER A 116 2.35 8.22 -4.25
CA SER A 116 2.24 9.20 -3.19
C SER A 116 3.42 10.15 -3.13
N LEU A 117 4.62 9.74 -3.57
CA LEU A 117 5.80 10.60 -3.65
C LEU A 117 5.90 11.36 -4.97
N GLN A 118 5.34 10.81 -6.05
CA GLN A 118 5.13 11.55 -7.30
C GLN A 118 4.14 12.70 -7.13
N SER A 119 3.06 12.52 -6.36
CA SER A 119 2.06 13.57 -6.17
C SER A 119 2.57 14.81 -5.43
N VAL A 120 3.69 14.68 -4.71
CA VAL A 120 4.39 15.77 -4.03
C VAL A 120 5.73 16.11 -4.69
N SER A 121 5.95 15.66 -5.94
CA SER A 121 7.13 15.95 -6.75
C SER A 121 8.47 15.50 -6.17
N VAL A 122 8.48 14.52 -5.24
CA VAL A 122 9.72 13.91 -4.72
C VAL A 122 10.29 12.92 -5.72
N LEU A 123 9.44 12.07 -6.30
CA LEU A 123 9.85 11.13 -7.35
C LEU A 123 9.53 11.69 -8.74
N PRO A 124 10.43 11.51 -9.72
CA PRO A 124 10.21 12.01 -11.06
C PRO A 124 9.15 11.18 -11.81
N HIS A 125 8.44 11.83 -12.73
CA HIS A 125 7.49 11.20 -13.64
C HIS A 125 8.16 10.77 -14.95
N ILE A 126 9.23 9.95 -14.89
CA ILE A 126 9.95 9.50 -16.09
C ILE A 126 9.43 8.18 -16.66
N GLN A 127 9.57 8.02 -17.97
CA GLN A 127 9.03 6.92 -18.76
C GLN A 127 9.46 5.51 -18.32
N PRO A 128 10.73 5.24 -17.94
CA PRO A 128 11.16 3.90 -17.50
C PRO A 128 10.33 3.39 -16.33
N TYR A 129 9.93 4.29 -15.43
CA TYR A 129 9.11 3.88 -14.32
C TYR A 129 7.66 3.60 -14.71
N ARG A 130 7.11 4.25 -15.75
CA ARG A 130 5.75 3.99 -16.24
C ARG A 130 5.53 2.53 -16.63
N GLU A 131 6.51 1.91 -17.29
CA GLU A 131 6.45 0.51 -17.71
C GLU A 131 6.55 -0.44 -16.51
N ILE A 132 7.45 -0.13 -15.58
CA ILE A 132 7.57 -0.83 -14.29
C ILE A 132 6.23 -0.75 -13.55
N TYR A 133 5.55 0.40 -13.54
CA TYR A 133 4.27 0.58 -12.86
C TYR A 133 3.13 -0.21 -13.51
N ALA A 134 3.08 -0.24 -14.85
CA ALA A 134 2.09 -1.03 -15.56
C ALA A 134 2.25 -2.52 -15.23
N SER A 135 3.50 -3.01 -15.15
CA SER A 135 3.83 -4.37 -14.72
C SER A 135 3.40 -4.63 -13.27
N HIS A 136 3.71 -3.72 -12.34
CA HIS A 136 3.29 -3.83 -10.93
C HIS A 136 1.77 -3.80 -10.77
N GLY A 137 1.06 -2.94 -11.49
CA GLY A 137 -0.41 -2.88 -11.47
C GLY A 137 -1.07 -4.14 -12.05
N GLN A 138 -0.51 -4.71 -13.13
CA GLN A 138 -0.96 -6.00 -13.66
C GLN A 138 -0.67 -7.16 -12.70
N GLY A 139 0.50 -7.14 -12.06
CA GLY A 139 0.90 -8.08 -11.01
C GLY A 139 -0.05 -8.02 -9.82
N LEU A 140 -0.35 -6.82 -9.31
CA LEU A 140 -1.28 -6.60 -8.20
C LEU A 140 -2.67 -7.10 -8.54
N HIS A 141 -3.19 -6.80 -9.74
CA HIS A 141 -4.49 -7.30 -10.19
C HIS A 141 -4.58 -8.83 -10.21
N THR A 142 -3.53 -9.50 -10.70
CA THR A 142 -3.46 -10.97 -10.71
C THR A 142 -3.39 -11.54 -9.30
N LEU A 143 -2.54 -10.97 -8.44
CA LEU A 143 -2.41 -11.38 -7.05
C LEU A 143 -3.69 -11.17 -6.25
N LEU A 144 -4.37 -10.03 -6.46
CA LEU A 144 -5.64 -9.70 -5.81
C LEU A 144 -6.75 -10.65 -6.21
N LYS A 145 -6.86 -11.03 -7.49
CA LYS A 145 -7.84 -12.05 -7.92
C LYS A 145 -7.68 -13.36 -7.13
N THR A 146 -6.44 -13.84 -7.02
CA THR A 146 -6.12 -15.06 -6.28
C THR A 146 -6.34 -14.89 -4.77
N ALA A 147 -5.95 -13.75 -4.19
CA ALA A 147 -6.13 -13.51 -2.77
C ALA A 147 -7.61 -13.31 -2.38
N MET A 148 -8.41 -12.74 -3.28
CA MET A 148 -9.85 -12.56 -3.10
C MET A 148 -10.63 -13.86 -3.33
N SER A 149 -10.09 -14.88 -4.00
CA SER A 149 -10.75 -16.20 -4.06
C SER A 149 -10.59 -17.01 -2.78
N LEU A 150 -9.67 -16.63 -1.89
CA LEU A 150 -9.40 -17.33 -0.63
C LEU A 150 -10.07 -16.60 0.56
N PRO A 151 -11.05 -17.23 1.25
CA PRO A 151 -11.76 -16.57 2.36
C PRO A 151 -10.86 -16.01 3.49
N PRO A 152 -9.79 -16.70 3.94
CA PRO A 152 -8.96 -16.20 5.05
C PRO A 152 -8.19 -14.92 4.74
N THR A 153 -7.94 -14.62 3.46
CA THR A 153 -7.12 -13.48 3.02
C THR A 153 -7.96 -12.27 2.66
N LYS A 154 -9.24 -12.45 2.27
CA LYS A 154 -10.16 -11.36 1.89
C LYS A 154 -10.14 -10.18 2.84
N ARG A 155 -10.18 -10.43 4.17
CA ARG A 155 -10.22 -9.38 5.20
C ARG A 155 -9.03 -8.41 5.17
N PHE A 156 -7.93 -8.77 4.52
CA PHE A 156 -6.72 -7.94 4.41
C PHE A 156 -6.61 -7.18 3.07
N MET A 157 -7.58 -7.36 2.17
CA MET A 157 -7.49 -6.87 0.79
C MET A 157 -8.02 -5.46 0.58
N LEU A 158 -8.61 -4.82 1.61
CA LEU A 158 -9.24 -3.50 1.45
C LEU A 158 -8.26 -2.45 0.90
N TRP A 159 -7.11 -2.30 1.54
CA TRP A 159 -6.14 -1.29 1.12
C TRP A 159 -5.43 -1.64 -0.20
N PRO A 160 -4.97 -2.88 -0.42
CA PRO A 160 -4.54 -3.33 -1.75
C PRO A 160 -5.55 -3.07 -2.87
N GLN A 161 -6.84 -3.29 -2.61
CA GLN A 161 -7.90 -2.99 -3.57
C GLN A 161 -7.96 -1.49 -3.86
N ILE A 162 -8.02 -0.63 -2.83
CA ILE A 162 -8.05 0.83 -3.01
C ILE A 162 -6.85 1.34 -3.84
N VAL A 163 -5.64 0.82 -3.57
CA VAL A 163 -4.44 1.20 -4.33
C VAL A 163 -4.54 0.74 -5.79
N LEU A 164 -5.05 -0.46 -6.07
CA LEU A 164 -5.32 -0.91 -7.43
C LEU A 164 -6.37 -0.02 -8.12
N ASP A 165 -7.41 0.40 -7.39
CA ASP A 165 -8.52 1.20 -7.93
C ASP A 165 -8.03 2.57 -8.43
N VAL A 166 -7.09 3.19 -7.71
CA VAL A 166 -6.42 4.43 -8.12
C VAL A 166 -5.59 4.24 -9.41
N GLU A 167 -4.98 3.07 -9.61
CA GLU A 167 -4.29 2.74 -10.87
C GLU A 167 -5.28 2.47 -12.01
N ALA A 168 -6.39 1.79 -11.73
CA ALA A 168 -7.35 1.31 -12.72
C ALA A 168 -8.03 2.44 -13.51
N VAL A 169 -8.00 3.67 -13.01
CA VAL A 169 -8.39 4.92 -13.71
C VAL A 169 -7.64 5.08 -15.02
N LYS A 170 -6.36 4.71 -15.01
CA LYS A 170 -5.47 4.73 -16.18
C LYS A 170 -5.56 3.43 -17.00
N GLY A 171 -6.37 2.47 -16.54
CA GLY A 171 -6.53 1.13 -17.11
C GLY A 171 -7.78 0.95 -17.98
N GLY A 172 -7.83 -0.17 -18.71
CA GLY A 172 -8.97 -0.53 -19.58
C GLY A 172 -10.23 -0.94 -18.81
N VAL A 173 -11.37 -0.98 -19.53
CA VAL A 173 -12.73 -1.26 -19.01
C VAL A 173 -12.79 -2.49 -18.09
N ALA A 174 -12.07 -3.57 -18.40
CA ALA A 174 -12.08 -4.79 -17.61
C ALA A 174 -11.49 -4.63 -16.18
N LYS A 175 -10.46 -3.78 -16.01
CA LYS A 175 -9.93 -3.45 -14.68
C LYS A 175 -10.97 -2.66 -13.88
N ARG A 176 -11.61 -1.68 -14.53
CA ARG A 176 -12.67 -0.82 -13.96
C ARG A 176 -13.87 -1.62 -13.44
N SER A 177 -14.35 -2.60 -14.21
CA SER A 177 -15.47 -3.47 -13.79
C SER A 177 -15.10 -4.43 -12.66
N PHE A 178 -13.87 -4.93 -12.62
CA PHE A 178 -13.39 -5.75 -11.50
C PHE A 178 -13.42 -4.94 -10.20
N VAL A 179 -12.88 -3.73 -10.24
CA VAL A 179 -12.83 -2.78 -9.12
C VAL A 179 -14.22 -2.48 -8.54
N GLN A 180 -15.19 -2.13 -9.38
CA GLN A 180 -16.56 -1.78 -8.96
C GLN A 180 -17.28 -2.94 -8.24
N CYS A 181 -16.96 -4.20 -8.58
CA CYS A 181 -17.60 -5.38 -8.00
C CYS A 181 -16.98 -5.82 -6.67
N GLN A 182 -15.67 -5.59 -6.46
CA GLN A 182 -14.96 -6.15 -5.31
C GLN A 182 -15.21 -5.40 -3.99
N LEU A 183 -15.31 -4.07 -4.00
CA LEU A 183 -15.54 -3.29 -2.77
C LEU A 183 -16.89 -3.63 -2.08
N PRO A 184 -18.02 -3.74 -2.80
CA PRO A 184 -19.28 -4.22 -2.20
C PRO A 184 -19.19 -5.66 -1.70
N ALA A 185 -18.49 -6.54 -2.43
CA ALA A 185 -18.29 -7.93 -2.00
C ALA A 185 -17.46 -8.02 -0.72
N LEU A 186 -16.45 -7.16 -0.58
CA LEU A 186 -15.61 -7.09 0.61
C LEU A 186 -16.36 -6.53 1.82
N SER A 187 -17.23 -5.53 1.61
CA SER A 187 -18.12 -5.03 2.67
C SER A 187 -19.04 -6.13 3.20
N ARG A 188 -19.71 -6.88 2.31
CA ARG A 188 -20.56 -8.01 2.71
C ARG A 188 -19.79 -9.10 3.45
N HIS A 189 -18.57 -9.40 3.01
CA HIS A 189 -17.75 -10.45 3.62
C HIS A 189 -17.19 -10.06 4.99
N THR A 190 -16.84 -8.79 5.18
CA THR A 190 -16.19 -8.31 6.42
C THR A 190 -17.17 -7.69 7.42
N GLY A 191 -18.40 -7.36 6.99
CA GLY A 191 -19.37 -6.63 7.80
C GLY A 191 -18.99 -5.16 8.02
N MET A 192 -18.00 -4.64 7.30
CA MET A 192 -17.50 -3.27 7.46
C MET A 192 -18.10 -2.31 6.43
N LEU A 193 -18.36 -1.06 6.84
CA LEU A 193 -18.80 0.02 5.96
C LEU A 193 -17.65 0.63 5.13
N ALA A 194 -16.41 0.55 5.65
CA ALA A 194 -15.24 1.18 5.02
C ALA A 194 -15.07 0.88 3.51
N PRO A 195 -15.29 -0.35 2.99
CA PRO A 195 -15.24 -0.61 1.55
C PRO A 195 -16.30 0.14 0.73
N LEU A 196 -17.51 0.36 1.27
CA LEU A 196 -18.55 1.13 0.59
C LEU A 196 -18.24 2.63 0.58
N THR A 197 -17.69 3.15 1.68
CA THR A 197 -17.20 4.54 1.73
C THR A 197 -16.08 4.75 0.71
N ALA A 198 -15.12 3.82 0.65
CA ALA A 198 -14.04 3.87 -0.34
C ALA A 198 -14.60 3.88 -1.76
N LYS A 199 -15.58 3.02 -2.07
CA LYS A 199 -16.25 2.99 -3.37
C LYS A 199 -16.86 4.35 -3.72
N SER A 200 -17.65 4.92 -2.82
CA SER A 200 -18.32 6.21 -3.04
C SER A 200 -17.33 7.36 -3.30
N VAL A 201 -16.20 7.39 -2.58
CA VAL A 201 -15.14 8.38 -2.80
C VAL A 201 -14.47 8.16 -4.15
N LEU A 202 -14.14 6.91 -4.49
CA LEU A 202 -13.49 6.57 -5.77
C LEU A 202 -14.39 6.93 -6.95
N GLU A 203 -15.70 6.66 -6.90
CA GLU A 203 -16.65 7.06 -7.95
C GLU A 203 -16.64 8.58 -8.18
N LYS A 204 -16.66 9.37 -7.10
CA LYS A 204 -16.62 10.84 -7.16
C LYS A 204 -15.30 11.39 -7.70
N VAL A 205 -14.17 10.85 -7.23
CA VAL A 205 -12.84 11.38 -7.55
C VAL A 205 -12.37 10.93 -8.94
N LEU A 206 -12.82 9.75 -9.38
CA LEU A 206 -12.30 9.09 -10.58
C LEU A 206 -13.29 9.05 -11.74
N GLY A 207 -14.50 9.58 -11.57
CA GLY A 207 -15.50 9.73 -12.63
C GLY A 207 -16.06 8.41 -13.14
N PHE A 208 -16.19 7.41 -12.27
CA PHE A 208 -16.91 6.18 -12.59
C PHE A 208 -18.41 6.41 -12.38
N GLU A 209 -19.09 6.97 -13.37
CA GLU A 209 -20.57 6.91 -13.46
C GLU A 209 -21.02 5.61 -14.15
#